data_AF-A0A2H5VMX2-F1
#
_entry.id   AF-A0A2H5VMX2-F1
#
_cell.length_a   1.000
_cell.length_b   1.000
_cell.length_c   1.000
_cell.angle_alpha   90.00
_cell.angle_beta   90.00
_cell.angle_gamma   90.00
#
_symmetry.space_group_name_H-M   'P 1'
#
loop_
_entity.id
_entity.type
_entity.pdbx_description
1 polymer ?
#
loop_
_entity_poly.entity_id
_entity_poly.type
_entity_poly.pdbx_seq_one_letter_code
_entity_poly.pdbx_strand_id
1 'polypeptide(L)'
;MLAEVDVLILDLQDVGTRVYTYIWTMALCMKAAAREDREMIVLDRPNPIGGAHVEGPVLRKGFESFVGMFPIPLRHGMTIGELARLFNEAFGIGCRLRVIPMEGWRRDLWYDHTGLLWVPPSPNMPTLETATVYPGTVLVEGTMLSEGRGTTRPFEIIGAPFIDPDRLVAELRAYRLPGVFFRPCYFQPTFHKHAGQLCGGVQIHVLNRDRFRPVLTGVALLKAIHRLYPDQFAWRPPPYEYVFDRLPFDVLAGTDQLRQQILQDRPLREIVESWRADLERFRELRRAYLMYGTAPRRFTFLRGAGPRGRCSGPRR
;
A
#
# COMPACT_ATOMS: atom_id res chain seq x y z
N MET A 1 8.33 -27.01 16.34
CA MET A 1 6.95 -26.70 15.88
C MET A 1 6.53 -27.56 14.68
N LEU A 2 7.40 -27.88 13.71
CA LEU A 2 6.99 -28.61 12.49
C LEU A 2 7.19 -30.14 12.52
N ALA A 3 7.61 -30.73 13.64
CA ALA A 3 7.99 -32.14 13.71
C ALA A 3 6.85 -33.10 13.30
N GLU A 4 5.62 -32.77 13.68
CA GLU A 4 4.39 -33.55 13.42
C GLU A 4 3.54 -32.95 12.29
N VAL A 5 4.10 -32.03 11.49
CA VAL A 5 3.38 -31.33 10.42
C VAL A 5 3.93 -31.76 9.07
N ASP A 6 3.09 -32.36 8.23
CA ASP A 6 3.46 -32.73 6.85
C ASP A 6 3.29 -31.57 5.87
N VAL A 7 2.24 -30.77 6.09
CA VAL A 7 1.82 -29.67 5.21
C VAL A 7 1.47 -28.44 6.03
N LEU A 8 2.04 -27.30 5.66
CA LEU A 8 1.67 -25.98 6.17
C LEU A 8 0.70 -25.31 5.21
N ILE A 9 -0.49 -24.96 5.68
CA ILE A 9 -1.48 -24.21 4.89
C ILE A 9 -1.47 -22.75 5.33
N LEU A 10 -1.29 -21.84 4.37
CA LEU A 10 -1.43 -20.40 4.58
C LEU A 10 -2.68 -19.89 3.88
N ASP A 11 -3.57 -19.31 4.69
CA ASP A 11 -4.81 -18.67 4.24
C ASP A 11 -4.98 -17.33 4.96
N LEU A 12 -4.35 -16.27 4.45
CA LEU A 12 -4.34 -14.94 5.08
C LEU A 12 -4.68 -13.84 4.07
N GLN A 13 -5.56 -12.93 4.49
CA GLN A 13 -5.86 -11.71 3.73
C GLN A 13 -4.80 -10.63 4.00
N ASP A 14 -3.94 -10.39 3.01
CA ASP A 14 -2.98 -9.27 3.01
C ASP A 14 -3.63 -7.95 2.52
N VAL A 15 -2.92 -6.83 2.65
CA VAL A 15 -3.40 -5.48 2.29
C VAL A 15 -2.71 -4.86 1.07
N GLY A 16 -1.77 -5.56 0.43
CA GLY A 16 -1.09 -5.09 -0.78
C GLY A 16 0.04 -4.10 -0.53
N THR A 17 0.59 -4.10 0.68
CA THR A 17 1.66 -3.17 1.11
C THR A 17 2.82 -3.94 1.74
N ARG A 18 4.05 -3.62 1.32
CA ARG A 18 5.29 -4.30 1.73
C ARG A 18 5.45 -4.44 3.24
N VAL A 19 5.08 -3.41 4.01
CA VAL A 19 5.32 -3.37 5.45
C VAL A 19 4.26 -4.11 6.27
N TYR A 20 3.20 -4.62 5.62
CA TYR A 20 2.23 -5.47 6.27
C TYR A 20 2.80 -6.89 6.39
N THR A 21 3.00 -7.37 7.61
CA THR A 21 3.95 -8.46 7.89
C THR A 21 3.48 -9.85 7.52
N TYR A 22 2.24 -10.03 7.03
CA TYR A 22 1.70 -11.35 6.67
C TYR A 22 2.50 -12.01 5.53
N ILE A 23 2.95 -11.22 4.55
CA ILE A 23 3.80 -11.73 3.46
C ILE A 23 5.20 -12.14 3.95
N TRP A 24 5.68 -11.55 5.05
CA TRP A 24 6.97 -11.90 5.65
C TRP A 24 6.86 -13.10 6.57
N THR A 25 5.77 -13.20 7.32
CA THR A 25 5.41 -14.44 8.03
C THR A 25 5.31 -15.60 7.05
N MET A 26 4.65 -15.41 5.90
CA MET A 26 4.65 -16.40 4.81
C MET A 26 6.08 -16.77 4.38
N ALA A 27 6.92 -15.79 4.05
CA ALA A 27 8.30 -16.05 3.63
C ALA A 27 9.13 -16.81 4.69
N LEU A 28 8.95 -16.50 5.97
CA LEU A 28 9.60 -17.22 7.07
C LEU A 28 9.07 -18.65 7.22
N CYS A 29 7.75 -18.86 7.13
CA CYS A 29 7.15 -20.19 7.11
C CYS A 29 7.66 -21.02 5.92
N MET A 30 7.77 -20.42 4.73
CA MET A 30 8.34 -21.10 3.55
C MET A 30 9.80 -21.49 3.79
N LYS A 31 10.62 -20.61 4.39
CA LYS A 31 12.01 -20.94 4.75
C LYS A 31 12.10 -22.07 5.78
N ALA A 32 11.21 -22.10 6.76
CA ALA A 32 11.14 -23.18 7.73
C ALA A 32 10.70 -24.50 7.07
N ALA A 33 9.67 -24.46 6.23
CA ALA A 33 9.18 -25.61 5.47
C ALA A 33 10.28 -26.20 4.57
N ALA A 34 11.04 -25.34 3.87
CA ALA A 34 12.17 -25.78 3.03
C ALA A 34 13.26 -26.49 3.84
N ARG A 35 13.57 -26.00 5.06
CA ARG A 35 14.59 -26.61 5.94
C ARG A 35 14.16 -27.97 6.50
N GLU A 36 12.87 -28.12 6.76
CA GLU A 36 12.30 -29.32 7.38
C GLU A 36 11.69 -30.29 6.34
N ASP A 37 11.92 -30.05 5.04
CA ASP A 37 11.35 -30.80 3.90
C ASP A 37 9.83 -30.98 3.95
N ARG A 38 9.11 -29.90 4.32
CA ARG A 38 7.65 -29.85 4.41
C ARG A 38 7.02 -29.16 3.21
N GLU A 39 5.83 -29.61 2.82
CA GLU A 39 5.05 -28.88 1.82
C GLU A 39 4.46 -27.62 2.42
N MET A 40 4.40 -26.55 1.62
CA MET A 40 3.59 -25.39 1.93
C MET A 40 2.54 -25.17 0.84
N ILE A 41 1.29 -25.06 1.27
CA ILE A 41 0.16 -24.72 0.42
C ILE A 41 -0.27 -23.29 0.73
N VAL A 42 -0.33 -22.43 -0.29
CA VAL A 42 -0.88 -21.08 -0.18
C VAL A 42 -2.25 -21.05 -0.85
N LEU A 43 -3.29 -20.77 -0.07
CA LEU A 43 -4.63 -20.47 -0.60
C LEU A 43 -4.62 -18.98 -0.97
N ASP A 44 -4.54 -18.69 -2.28
CA ASP A 44 -4.35 -17.32 -2.72
C ASP A 44 -5.60 -16.46 -2.47
N ARG A 45 -5.39 -15.16 -2.26
CA ARG A 45 -6.45 -14.18 -1.96
C ARG A 45 -6.28 -12.89 -2.76
N PRO A 46 -7.37 -12.12 -2.97
CA PRO A 46 -7.30 -10.86 -3.70
C PRO A 46 -6.30 -9.91 -3.04
N ASN A 47 -5.47 -9.24 -3.85
CA ASN A 47 -4.83 -8.00 -3.38
C ASN A 47 -5.94 -6.93 -3.30
N PRO A 48 -6.27 -6.40 -2.12
CA PRO A 48 -7.49 -5.62 -1.95
C PRO A 48 -7.45 -4.26 -2.66
N ILE A 49 -6.25 -3.74 -2.89
CA ILE A 49 -6.00 -2.49 -3.61
C ILE A 49 -5.59 -2.72 -5.08
N GLY A 50 -5.96 -3.88 -5.62
CA GLY A 50 -5.73 -4.28 -7.01
C GLY A 50 -4.30 -4.74 -7.32
N GLY A 51 -4.13 -5.34 -8.48
CA GLY A 51 -2.84 -5.84 -8.99
C GLY A 51 -2.18 -4.96 -10.04
N ALA A 52 -2.88 -3.94 -10.57
CA ALA A 52 -2.38 -3.16 -11.69
C ALA A 52 -1.20 -2.24 -11.30
N HIS A 53 -1.32 -1.52 -10.19
CA HIS A 53 -0.40 -0.47 -9.82
C HIS A 53 0.75 -0.97 -8.92
N VAL A 54 1.93 -0.42 -9.15
CA VAL A 54 3.09 -0.51 -8.25
C VAL A 54 3.58 0.90 -7.94
N GLU A 55 4.01 1.14 -6.72
CA GLU A 55 4.34 2.48 -6.26
C GLU A 55 5.32 2.47 -5.09
N GLY A 56 6.17 3.50 -5.03
CA GLY A 56 7.05 3.76 -3.91
C GLY A 56 8.45 3.15 -4.02
N PRO A 57 9.32 3.48 -3.05
CA PRO A 57 10.69 2.97 -3.03
C PRO A 57 10.73 1.45 -2.93
N VAL A 58 11.62 0.83 -3.71
CA VAL A 58 11.97 -0.59 -3.59
C VAL A 58 12.96 -0.77 -2.45
N LEU A 59 12.79 -1.85 -1.67
CA LEU A 59 13.67 -2.15 -0.54
C LEU A 59 15.12 -2.30 -1.03
N ARG A 60 16.04 -1.57 -0.41
CA ARG A 60 17.47 -1.63 -0.70
C ARG A 60 18.20 -2.59 0.22
N LYS A 61 19.30 -3.15 -0.31
CA LYS A 61 20.24 -3.94 0.48
C LYS A 61 20.73 -3.15 1.69
N GLY A 62 20.73 -3.77 2.85
CA GLY A 62 21.07 -3.16 4.14
C GLY A 62 19.87 -2.55 4.87
N PHE A 63 18.68 -2.51 4.26
CA PHE A 63 17.43 -2.06 4.90
C PHE A 63 16.48 -3.21 5.25
N GLU A 64 16.92 -4.46 5.08
CA GLU A 64 16.11 -5.62 5.42
C GLU A 64 15.75 -5.65 6.91
N SER A 65 14.53 -6.10 7.20
CA SER A 65 13.93 -6.22 8.54
C SER A 65 12.69 -7.13 8.49
N PHE A 66 12.00 -7.30 9.63
CA PHE A 66 10.74 -8.05 9.67
C PHE A 66 9.60 -7.39 8.86
N VAL A 67 9.67 -6.08 8.62
CA VAL A 67 8.70 -5.34 7.77
C VAL A 67 9.16 -5.20 6.32
N GLY A 68 10.26 -5.84 5.92
CA GLY A 68 10.79 -5.80 4.57
C GLY A 68 11.96 -6.75 4.37
N MET A 69 11.76 -7.92 3.73
CA MET A 69 12.85 -8.91 3.57
C MET A 69 13.40 -9.02 2.15
N PHE A 70 12.63 -8.64 1.13
CA PHE A 70 13.00 -8.80 -0.28
C PHE A 70 12.78 -7.49 -1.07
N PRO A 71 13.51 -7.27 -2.18
CA PRO A 71 13.50 -6.03 -2.96
C PRO A 71 12.19 -5.86 -3.76
N ILE A 72 11.09 -5.62 -3.05
CA ILE A 72 9.78 -5.28 -3.61
C ILE A 72 9.42 -3.83 -3.24
N PRO A 73 8.60 -3.12 -4.05
CA PRO A 73 8.17 -1.76 -3.74
C PRO A 73 7.11 -1.73 -2.64
N LEU A 74 6.93 -0.55 -2.05
CA LEU A 74 6.01 -0.33 -0.94
C LEU A 74 4.56 -0.74 -1.28
N ARG A 75 4.06 -0.37 -2.48
CA ARG A 75 2.88 -0.98 -3.10
C ARG A 75 3.34 -1.93 -4.19
N HIS A 76 3.24 -3.24 -3.95
CA HIS A 76 3.75 -4.28 -4.86
C HIS A 76 2.74 -4.75 -5.91
N GLY A 77 1.44 -4.58 -5.64
CA GLY A 77 0.37 -4.96 -6.56
C GLY A 77 0.42 -6.43 -6.98
N MET A 78 0.75 -7.33 -6.07
CA MET A 78 0.75 -8.79 -6.30
C MET A 78 -0.12 -9.46 -5.25
N THR A 79 -0.73 -10.59 -5.57
CA THR A 79 -1.42 -11.41 -4.55
C THR A 79 -0.40 -12.11 -3.64
N ILE A 80 -0.85 -12.66 -2.51
CA ILE A 80 0.04 -13.37 -1.59
C ILE A 80 0.61 -14.65 -2.23
N GLY A 81 -0.16 -15.33 -3.09
CA GLY A 81 0.29 -16.47 -3.87
C GLY A 81 1.29 -16.11 -4.97
N GLU A 82 1.08 -14.99 -5.68
CA GLU A 82 2.06 -14.47 -6.65
C GLU A 82 3.38 -14.11 -5.94
N LEU A 83 3.31 -13.51 -4.75
CA LEU A 83 4.48 -13.23 -3.91
C LEU A 83 5.16 -14.51 -3.42
N ALA A 84 4.40 -15.53 -3.02
CA ALA A 84 4.97 -16.82 -2.61
C ALA A 84 5.82 -17.41 -3.74
N ARG A 85 5.32 -17.44 -4.98
CA ARG A 85 6.06 -17.91 -6.16
C ARG A 85 7.32 -17.08 -6.42
N LEU A 86 7.18 -15.75 -6.42
CA LEU A 86 8.30 -14.82 -6.58
C LEU A 86 9.39 -15.07 -5.52
N PHE A 87 9.01 -15.20 -4.25
CA PHE A 87 9.95 -15.41 -3.15
C PHE A 87 10.62 -16.78 -3.23
N ASN A 88 9.87 -17.80 -3.67
CA ASN A 88 10.38 -19.15 -3.78
C ASN A 88 11.47 -19.29 -4.83
N GLU A 89 11.20 -18.74 -6.02
CA GLU A 89 12.04 -18.91 -7.20
C GLU A 89 13.07 -17.78 -7.34
N ALA A 90 12.64 -16.51 -7.41
CA ALA A 90 13.56 -15.39 -7.67
C ALA A 90 14.47 -15.05 -6.49
N PHE A 91 13.99 -15.29 -5.26
CA PHE A 91 14.75 -15.02 -4.03
C PHE A 91 15.22 -16.29 -3.31
N GLY A 92 15.09 -17.44 -3.97
CA GLY A 92 15.78 -18.68 -3.60
C GLY A 92 15.37 -19.28 -2.26
N ILE A 93 14.08 -19.23 -1.89
CA ILE A 93 13.64 -19.96 -0.68
C ILE A 93 13.67 -21.47 -0.91
N GLY A 94 13.29 -21.97 -2.09
CA GLY A 94 13.38 -23.40 -2.43
C GLY A 94 12.43 -24.33 -1.64
N CYS A 95 11.30 -23.82 -1.17
CA CYS A 95 10.25 -24.61 -0.52
C CYS A 95 9.47 -25.46 -1.54
N ARG A 96 9.01 -26.66 -1.13
CA ARG A 96 8.01 -27.43 -1.87
C ARG A 96 6.66 -26.71 -1.79
N LEU A 97 6.49 -25.75 -2.69
CA LEU A 97 5.36 -24.81 -2.70
C LEU A 97 4.28 -25.26 -3.67
N ARG A 98 3.03 -25.28 -3.19
CA ARG A 98 1.83 -25.33 -4.02
C ARG A 98 1.00 -24.07 -3.78
N VAL A 99 0.66 -23.36 -4.84
CA VAL A 99 -0.26 -22.22 -4.77
C VAL A 99 -1.59 -22.63 -5.39
N ILE A 100 -2.68 -22.45 -4.66
CA ILE A 100 -4.05 -22.65 -5.16
C ILE A 100 -4.55 -21.28 -5.65
N PRO A 101 -4.64 -21.06 -6.98
CA PRO A 101 -5.07 -19.78 -7.51
C PRO A 101 -6.57 -19.56 -7.30
N MET A 102 -6.97 -18.30 -7.27
CA MET A 102 -8.37 -17.91 -7.32
C MET A 102 -8.95 -18.10 -8.73
N GLU A 103 -10.25 -18.27 -8.81
CA GLU A 103 -10.99 -18.16 -10.06
C GLU A 103 -11.65 -16.78 -10.18
N GLY A 104 -11.66 -16.22 -11.40
CA GLY A 104 -12.37 -14.98 -11.70
C GLY A 104 -11.71 -13.67 -11.23
N TRP A 105 -10.73 -13.71 -10.32
CA TRP A 105 -9.99 -12.50 -9.93
C TRP A 105 -9.15 -11.98 -11.09
N ARG A 106 -9.13 -10.65 -11.26
CA ARG A 106 -8.31 -9.95 -12.24
C ARG A 106 -7.60 -8.79 -11.58
N ARG A 107 -6.48 -8.36 -12.16
CA ARG A 107 -5.62 -7.31 -11.59
C ARG A 107 -6.30 -5.94 -11.51
N ASP A 108 -7.34 -5.71 -12.30
CA ASP A 108 -8.19 -4.50 -12.29
C ASP A 108 -9.29 -4.53 -11.21
N LEU A 109 -9.50 -5.67 -10.54
CA LEU A 109 -10.50 -5.78 -9.47
C LEU A 109 -9.94 -5.26 -8.15
N TRP A 110 -10.76 -4.44 -7.49
CA TRP A 110 -10.63 -4.05 -6.10
C TRP A 110 -11.40 -5.04 -5.22
N TYR A 111 -11.13 -5.06 -3.92
CA TYR A 111 -11.74 -6.03 -3.00
C TYR A 111 -13.27 -6.02 -3.02
N ASP A 112 -13.88 -4.84 -2.98
CA ASP A 112 -15.33 -4.63 -3.06
C ASP A 112 -15.96 -5.09 -4.38
N HIS A 113 -15.17 -5.22 -5.45
CA HIS A 113 -15.64 -5.80 -6.72
C HIS A 113 -15.64 -7.34 -6.72
N THR A 114 -15.06 -7.98 -5.70
CA THR A 114 -15.02 -9.45 -5.62
C THR A 114 -16.30 -10.06 -5.05
N GLY A 115 -17.15 -9.25 -4.41
CA GLY A 115 -18.31 -9.72 -3.66
C GLY A 115 -17.98 -10.32 -2.28
N LEU A 116 -16.71 -10.37 -1.90
CA LEU A 116 -16.28 -10.83 -0.58
C LEU A 116 -16.53 -9.77 0.50
N LEU A 117 -16.77 -10.23 1.72
CA LEU A 117 -16.92 -9.37 2.89
C LEU A 117 -15.55 -9.03 3.48
N TRP A 118 -15.30 -7.75 3.74
CA TRP A 118 -14.07 -7.31 4.38
C TRP A 118 -14.07 -7.71 5.86
N VAL A 119 -13.23 -8.69 6.20
CA VAL A 119 -12.89 -9.00 7.59
C VAL A 119 -11.61 -8.23 7.92
N PRO A 120 -11.62 -7.31 8.91
CA PRO A 120 -10.46 -6.51 9.25
C PRO A 120 -9.24 -7.40 9.55
N PRO A 121 -8.15 -7.33 8.75
CA PRO A 121 -7.01 -8.21 8.96
C PRO A 121 -6.19 -7.79 10.19
N SER A 122 -6.39 -6.58 10.70
CA SER A 122 -5.87 -6.12 12.00
C SER A 122 -6.75 -5.01 12.58
N PRO A 123 -6.66 -4.70 13.90
CA PRO A 123 -7.54 -3.73 14.54
C PRO A 123 -7.53 -2.32 13.93
N ASN A 124 -6.37 -1.88 13.41
CA ASN A 124 -6.21 -0.57 12.76
C ASN A 124 -6.25 -0.65 11.22
N MET A 125 -6.77 -1.76 10.69
CA MET A 125 -7.10 -1.93 9.27
C MET A 125 -8.61 -2.24 9.13
N PRO A 126 -9.51 -1.35 9.61
CA PRO A 126 -10.93 -1.67 9.75
C PRO A 126 -11.66 -1.73 8.42
N THR A 127 -11.21 -1.01 7.39
CA THR A 127 -11.94 -0.91 6.12
C THR A 127 -11.03 -0.93 4.88
N LEU A 128 -11.64 -1.11 3.71
CA LEU A 128 -10.96 -1.03 2.42
C LEU A 128 -10.41 0.39 2.14
N GLU A 129 -11.07 1.42 2.64
CA GLU A 129 -10.59 2.81 2.57
C GLU A 129 -9.26 2.96 3.31
N THR A 130 -9.14 2.36 4.50
CA THR A 130 -7.87 2.31 5.23
C THR A 130 -6.79 1.62 4.40
N ALA A 131 -7.08 0.44 3.83
CA ALA A 131 -6.13 -0.28 2.97
C ALA A 131 -5.72 0.53 1.73
N THR A 132 -6.62 1.36 1.20
CA THR A 132 -6.38 2.19 0.01
C THR A 132 -5.33 3.27 0.26
N VAL A 133 -5.33 3.91 1.42
CA VAL A 133 -4.37 4.97 1.79
C VAL A 133 -3.09 4.45 2.43
N TYR A 134 -3.18 3.28 3.09
CA TYR A 134 -2.12 2.68 3.89
C TYR A 134 -0.74 2.61 3.23
N PRO A 135 -0.58 2.26 1.92
CA PRO A 135 0.75 2.17 1.32
C PRO A 135 1.60 3.43 1.48
N GLY A 136 0.99 4.61 1.52
CA GLY A 136 1.71 5.86 1.77
C GLY A 136 1.64 6.35 3.20
N THR A 137 0.47 6.22 3.84
CA THR A 137 0.25 6.80 5.17
C THR A 137 0.88 5.98 6.29
N VAL A 138 1.22 4.71 6.06
CA VAL A 138 2.03 3.92 7.00
C VAL A 138 3.39 4.55 7.29
N LEU A 139 3.96 5.31 6.34
CA LEU A 139 5.23 6.02 6.55
C LEU A 139 5.17 7.03 7.71
N VAL A 140 3.97 7.49 8.07
CA VAL A 140 3.75 8.40 9.22
C VAL A 140 4.10 7.73 10.55
N GLU A 141 4.05 6.39 10.64
CA GLU A 141 4.54 5.66 11.82
C GLU A 141 6.02 5.91 12.11
N GLY A 142 6.80 6.24 11.07
CA GLY A 142 8.20 6.64 11.15
C GLY A 142 8.45 8.04 11.72
N THR A 143 7.39 8.76 12.10
CA THR A 143 7.42 10.12 12.62
C THR A 143 6.70 10.22 13.97
N MET A 144 6.83 11.36 14.62
CA MET A 144 6.09 11.69 15.84
C MET A 144 4.66 12.18 15.59
N LEU A 145 4.22 12.34 14.33
CA LEU A 145 2.84 12.70 13.98
C LEU A 145 1.86 11.57 14.32
N SER A 146 0.61 11.88 14.67
CA SER A 146 -0.43 10.86 14.77
C SER A 146 -0.88 10.41 13.38
N GLU A 147 -0.87 9.10 13.14
CA GLU A 147 -1.48 8.44 11.99
C GLU A 147 -2.97 8.08 12.21
N GLY A 148 -3.63 8.70 13.18
CA GLY A 148 -5.08 8.51 13.41
C GLY A 148 -5.44 7.22 14.17
N ARG A 149 -4.46 6.42 14.62
CA ARG A 149 -4.70 5.40 15.65
C ARG A 149 -5.25 6.08 16.90
N GLY A 150 -6.18 5.42 17.60
CA GLY A 150 -6.97 6.07 18.66
C GLY A 150 -8.18 6.86 18.16
N THR A 151 -8.51 6.75 16.87
CA THR A 151 -9.73 7.31 16.27
C THR A 151 -10.50 6.21 15.53
N THR A 152 -11.63 6.56 14.92
CA THR A 152 -12.43 5.66 14.06
C THR A 152 -11.93 5.58 12.61
N ARG A 153 -10.84 6.29 12.26
CA ARG A 153 -10.31 6.42 10.90
C ARG A 153 -8.77 6.37 10.88
N PRO A 154 -8.16 5.26 11.35
CA PRO A 154 -6.70 5.11 11.33
C PRO A 154 -6.18 5.20 9.90
N PHE A 155 -5.00 5.78 9.74
CA PHE A 155 -4.28 6.04 8.48
C PHE A 155 -4.98 6.96 7.46
N GLU A 156 -6.26 7.24 7.62
CA GLU A 156 -7.02 8.22 6.84
C GLU A 156 -6.92 9.62 7.44
N ILE A 157 -6.73 9.72 8.76
CA ILE A 157 -6.53 10.99 9.49
C ILE A 157 -5.09 11.09 9.96
N ILE A 158 -4.42 12.19 9.60
CA ILE A 158 -3.03 12.45 9.99
C ILE A 158 -2.92 13.84 10.60
N GLY A 159 -2.20 13.98 11.71
CA GLY A 159 -2.06 15.29 12.37
C GLY A 159 -1.18 15.29 13.62
N ALA A 160 -1.09 16.44 14.26
CA ALA A 160 -0.36 16.67 15.51
C ALA A 160 -0.89 17.94 16.22
N PRO A 161 -0.60 18.15 17.51
CA PRO A 161 -1.10 19.31 18.26
C PRO A 161 -0.68 20.68 17.70
N PHE A 162 0.47 20.74 17.01
CA PHE A 162 1.02 21.98 16.48
C PHE A 162 0.50 22.35 15.08
N ILE A 163 -0.30 21.49 14.44
CA ILE A 163 -0.72 21.67 13.05
C ILE A 163 -1.97 22.55 12.99
N ASP A 164 -1.89 23.63 12.23
CA ASP A 164 -3.04 24.35 11.68
C ASP A 164 -3.60 23.55 10.47
N PRO A 165 -4.86 23.05 10.55
CA PRO A 165 -5.47 22.24 9.51
C PRO A 165 -5.61 22.94 8.15
N ASP A 166 -5.99 24.22 8.15
CA ASP A 166 -6.29 24.96 6.92
C ASP A 166 -5.00 25.30 6.17
N ARG A 167 -3.94 25.67 6.90
CA ARG A 167 -2.60 25.87 6.32
C ARG A 167 -2.06 24.59 5.69
N LEU A 168 -2.20 23.45 6.38
CA LEU A 168 -1.76 22.17 5.83
C LEU A 168 -2.54 21.81 4.55
N VAL A 169 -3.86 21.94 4.57
CA VAL A 169 -4.70 21.64 3.41
C VAL A 169 -4.40 22.57 2.23
N ALA A 170 -4.12 23.85 2.48
CA ALA A 170 -3.72 24.80 1.44
C ALA A 170 -2.41 24.37 0.75
N GLU A 171 -1.39 23.97 1.52
CA GLU A 171 -0.11 23.46 0.98
C GLU A 171 -0.33 22.18 0.17
N LEU A 172 -1.14 21.23 0.67
CA LEU A 172 -1.42 19.97 -0.05
C LEU A 172 -2.17 20.18 -1.36
N ARG A 173 -3.08 21.15 -1.41
CA ARG A 173 -3.81 21.52 -2.64
C ARG A 173 -2.87 22.05 -3.72
N ALA A 174 -1.78 22.72 -3.34
CA ALA A 174 -0.79 23.23 -4.30
C ALA A 174 -0.10 22.10 -5.09
N TYR A 175 0.02 20.90 -4.53
CA TYR A 175 0.59 19.74 -5.22
C TYR A 175 -0.32 19.13 -6.30
N ARG A 176 -1.62 19.46 -6.34
CA ARG A 176 -2.59 18.97 -7.34
C ARG A 176 -2.59 17.44 -7.48
N LEU A 177 -2.55 16.74 -6.35
CA LEU A 177 -2.49 15.28 -6.31
C LEU A 177 -3.74 14.64 -6.94
N PRO A 178 -3.58 13.54 -7.70
CA PRO A 178 -4.70 12.94 -8.43
C PRO A 178 -5.62 12.13 -7.52
N GLY A 179 -6.93 12.27 -7.72
CA GLY A 179 -7.94 11.37 -7.13
C GLY A 179 -8.17 11.52 -5.63
N VAL A 180 -7.70 12.60 -5.01
CA VAL A 180 -7.77 12.83 -3.56
C VAL A 180 -8.36 14.21 -3.24
N PHE A 181 -9.11 14.27 -2.15
CA PHE A 181 -9.54 15.49 -1.49
C PHE A 181 -9.06 15.50 -0.05
N PHE A 182 -8.54 16.64 0.40
CA PHE A 182 -8.06 16.84 1.75
C PHE A 182 -9.06 17.71 2.51
N ARG A 183 -9.62 17.14 3.59
CA ARG A 183 -10.52 17.84 4.50
C ARG A 183 -9.75 18.25 5.75
N PRO A 184 -9.72 19.55 6.13
CA PRO A 184 -9.12 19.95 7.39
C PRO A 184 -9.94 19.34 8.54
N CYS A 185 -9.27 18.87 9.59
CA CYS A 185 -9.96 18.34 10.75
C CYS A 185 -9.18 18.58 12.05
N TYR A 186 -9.94 18.56 13.15
CA TYR A 186 -9.42 18.38 14.49
C TYR A 186 -9.85 17.02 15.01
N PHE A 187 -8.98 16.36 15.76
CA PHE A 187 -9.24 15.06 16.35
C PHE A 187 -8.41 14.87 17.61
N GLN A 188 -8.83 13.95 18.48
CA GLN A 188 -8.11 13.62 19.70
C GLN A 188 -8.00 12.09 19.80
N PRO A 189 -6.80 11.51 19.59
CA PRO A 189 -6.56 10.09 19.76
C PRO A 189 -6.87 9.63 21.19
N THR A 190 -7.50 8.46 21.33
CA THR A 190 -7.74 7.82 22.63
C THR A 190 -6.56 6.97 23.11
N PHE A 191 -5.66 6.56 22.21
CA PHE A 191 -4.42 5.84 22.51
C PHE A 191 -3.35 6.18 21.46
N HIS A 192 -2.12 5.69 21.67
CA HIS A 192 -0.96 5.93 20.80
C HIS A 192 -0.46 7.39 20.79
N LYS A 193 0.19 7.82 19.71
CA LYS A 193 0.78 9.17 19.58
C LYS A 193 -0.28 10.26 19.78
N HIS A 194 0.05 11.21 20.65
CA HIS A 194 -0.81 12.35 21.05
C HIS A 194 -2.12 11.94 21.72
N ALA A 195 -2.18 10.78 22.39
CA ALA A 195 -3.35 10.38 23.17
C ALA A 195 -3.78 11.46 24.17
N GLY A 196 -5.06 11.80 24.18
CA GLY A 196 -5.62 12.83 25.06
C GLY A 196 -5.34 14.27 24.64
N GLN A 197 -4.62 14.51 23.54
CA GLN A 197 -4.30 15.86 23.06
C GLN A 197 -5.10 16.20 21.80
N LEU A 198 -5.63 17.43 21.74
CA LEU A 198 -6.25 17.95 20.54
C LEU A 198 -5.20 18.10 19.44
N CYS A 199 -5.39 17.40 18.33
CA CYS A 199 -4.56 17.46 17.14
C CYS A 199 -5.30 18.20 16.04
N GLY A 200 -4.63 19.14 15.37
CA GLY A 200 -5.04 19.59 14.05
C GLY A 200 -4.41 18.71 12.97
N GLY A 201 -5.07 18.60 11.82
CA GLY A 201 -4.58 17.77 10.75
C GLY A 201 -5.50 17.70 9.54
N VAL A 202 -5.43 16.57 8.84
CA VAL A 202 -6.15 16.35 7.60
C VAL A 202 -6.76 14.96 7.57
N GLN A 203 -7.99 14.86 7.07
CA GLN A 203 -8.56 13.60 6.61
C GLN A 203 -8.40 13.48 5.08
N ILE A 204 -7.90 12.33 4.65
CA ILE A 204 -7.71 11.96 3.25
C ILE A 204 -8.99 11.30 2.74
N HIS A 205 -9.67 11.94 1.79
CA HIS A 205 -10.80 11.35 1.08
C HIS A 205 -10.36 10.94 -0.34
N VAL A 206 -10.42 9.64 -0.63
CA VAL A 206 -10.13 9.12 -1.98
C VAL A 206 -11.37 9.30 -2.86
N LEU A 207 -11.31 10.24 -3.79
CA LEU A 207 -12.40 10.55 -4.73
C LEU A 207 -12.37 9.64 -5.98
N ASN A 208 -11.18 9.20 -6.37
CA ASN A 208 -11.00 8.27 -7.49
C ASN A 208 -9.78 7.39 -7.23
N ARG A 209 -10.04 6.14 -6.85
CA ARG A 209 -9.01 5.17 -6.44
C ARG A 209 -8.09 4.69 -7.57
N ASP A 210 -8.54 4.72 -8.82
CA ASP A 210 -7.70 4.33 -9.97
C ASP A 210 -6.67 5.41 -10.32
N ARG A 211 -7.03 6.68 -10.07
CA ARG A 211 -6.13 7.83 -10.21
C ARG A 211 -5.28 8.07 -8.97
N PHE A 212 -5.76 7.66 -7.80
CA PHE A 212 -5.08 7.86 -6.53
C PHE A 212 -3.70 7.19 -6.50
N ARG A 213 -2.74 7.88 -5.86
CA ARG A 213 -1.34 7.46 -5.71
C ARG A 213 -1.00 7.53 -4.23
N PRO A 214 -1.24 6.45 -3.44
CA PRO A 214 -1.12 6.50 -1.98
C PRO A 214 0.28 6.88 -1.52
N VAL A 215 1.34 6.30 -2.11
CA VAL A 215 2.72 6.57 -1.67
C VAL A 215 3.10 8.01 -1.97
N LEU A 216 2.81 8.50 -3.18
CA LEU A 216 3.00 9.91 -3.54
C LEU A 216 2.26 10.84 -2.58
N THR A 217 1.03 10.49 -2.21
CA THR A 217 0.21 11.27 -1.28
C THR A 217 0.81 11.31 0.11
N GLY A 218 1.26 10.16 0.65
CA GLY A 218 1.94 10.09 1.94
C GLY A 218 3.25 10.89 1.98
N VAL A 219 4.03 10.83 0.89
CA VAL A 219 5.27 11.62 0.77
C VAL A 219 4.98 13.12 0.68
N ALA A 220 3.98 13.52 -0.11
CA ALA A 220 3.55 14.92 -0.20
C ALA A 220 3.06 15.46 1.14
N LEU A 221 2.34 14.63 1.91
CA LEU A 221 1.89 14.95 3.25
C LEU A 221 3.05 15.21 4.21
N LEU A 222 4.00 14.28 4.29
CA LEU A 222 5.17 14.43 5.17
C LEU A 222 6.03 15.62 4.77
N LYS A 223 6.24 15.83 3.47
CA LYS A 223 6.96 16.99 2.93
C LYS A 223 6.25 18.31 3.29
N ALA A 224 4.93 18.41 3.12
CA ALA A 224 4.17 19.60 3.50
C ALA A 224 4.28 19.91 5.00
N ILE A 225 4.11 18.90 5.85
CA ILE A 225 4.18 19.09 7.31
C ILE A 225 5.60 19.50 7.72
N HIS A 226 6.64 18.81 7.22
CA HIS A 226 8.04 19.17 7.48
C HIS A 226 8.36 20.61 7.05
N ARG A 227 7.87 21.04 5.89
CA ARG A 227 8.08 22.39 5.36
C ARG A 227 7.35 23.48 6.16
N LEU A 228 6.12 23.19 6.62
CA LEU A 228 5.31 24.15 7.38
C LEU A 228 5.72 24.26 8.85
N TYR A 229 6.24 23.17 9.43
CA TYR A 229 6.53 23.04 10.86
C TYR A 229 7.92 22.40 11.11
N PRO A 230 9.01 22.99 10.57
CA PRO A 230 10.34 22.37 10.63
C PRO A 230 10.87 22.20 12.06
N ASP A 231 10.51 23.11 12.97
CA ASP A 231 10.98 23.08 14.36
C ASP A 231 10.23 22.08 15.24
N GLN A 232 9.00 21.71 14.86
CA GLN A 232 8.14 20.78 15.60
C GLN A 232 8.12 19.37 14.99
N PHE A 233 8.39 19.25 13.69
CA PHE A 233 8.42 17.95 13.02
C PHE A 233 9.59 17.11 13.54
N ALA A 234 9.29 15.87 13.95
CA ALA A 234 10.31 14.94 14.42
C ALA A 234 10.11 13.54 13.80
N TRP A 235 11.23 12.94 13.39
CA TRP A 235 11.29 11.51 13.09
C TRP A 235 11.18 10.71 14.39
N ARG A 236 10.53 9.55 14.34
CA ARG A 236 10.48 8.65 15.49
C ARG A 236 11.88 8.06 15.72
N PRO A 237 12.43 8.01 16.94
CA PRO A 237 13.68 7.30 17.19
C PRO A 237 13.46 5.77 17.19
N PRO A 238 14.50 4.94 16.98
CA PRO A 238 14.42 3.51 17.24
C PRO A 238 14.04 3.22 18.72
N PRO A 239 13.48 2.04 19.03
CA PRO A 239 13.31 0.88 18.14
C PRO A 239 11.99 0.85 17.36
N TYR A 240 11.94 0.02 16.32
CA TYR A 240 10.73 -0.33 15.57
C TYR A 240 10.81 -1.76 15.02
N GLU A 241 9.84 -2.61 15.35
CA GLU A 241 9.71 -3.98 14.83
C GLU A 241 11.04 -4.76 14.83
N TYR A 242 11.65 -4.88 16.02
CA TYR A 242 12.94 -5.56 16.26
C TYR A 242 14.16 -4.93 15.58
N VAL A 243 14.05 -3.71 15.06
CA VAL A 243 15.17 -2.89 14.58
C VAL A 243 15.50 -1.83 15.63
N PHE A 244 16.76 -1.82 16.11
CA PHE A 244 17.20 -0.98 17.24
C PHE A 244 18.20 0.10 16.83
N ASP A 245 18.70 0.07 15.60
CA ASP A 245 19.85 0.84 15.12
C ASP A 245 19.52 1.82 13.98
N ARG A 246 18.33 1.73 13.40
CA ARG A 246 17.89 2.51 12.24
C ARG A 246 16.59 3.25 12.52
N LEU A 247 16.42 4.40 11.87
CA LEU A 247 15.18 5.16 12.00
C LEU A 247 14.00 4.34 11.46
N PRO A 248 12.87 4.26 12.19
CA PRO A 248 11.67 3.56 11.76
C PRO A 248 11.17 4.01 10.38
N PHE A 249 11.33 5.30 10.05
CA PHE A 249 10.98 5.80 8.72
C PHE A 249 11.81 5.14 7.60
N ASP A 250 13.12 5.01 7.81
CA ASP A 250 14.03 4.43 6.80
C ASP A 250 13.80 2.91 6.69
N VAL A 251 13.45 2.25 7.79
CA VAL A 251 13.02 0.84 7.83
C VAL A 251 11.73 0.64 7.01
N LEU A 252 10.72 1.47 7.24
CA LEU A 252 9.44 1.43 6.49
C LEU A 252 9.62 1.75 5.01
N ALA A 253 10.39 2.80 4.69
CA ALA A 253 10.70 3.21 3.32
C ALA A 253 11.61 2.21 2.61
N GLY A 254 12.39 1.41 3.35
CA GLY A 254 13.34 0.45 2.82
C GLY A 254 14.59 1.12 2.23
N THR A 255 14.83 2.38 2.60
CA THR A 255 15.97 3.22 2.21
C THR A 255 15.93 4.52 3.03
N ASP A 256 17.08 5.12 3.27
CA ASP A 256 17.23 6.47 3.83
C ASP A 256 17.05 7.59 2.78
N GLN A 257 17.12 7.27 1.48
CA GLN A 257 17.07 8.25 0.41
C GLN A 257 15.78 9.09 0.45
N LEU A 258 14.63 8.47 0.70
CA LEU A 258 13.35 9.18 0.75
C LEU A 258 13.33 10.21 1.89
N ARG A 259 13.87 9.86 3.07
CA ARG A 259 13.98 10.79 4.19
C ARG A 259 14.86 11.97 3.85
N GLN A 260 16.04 11.68 3.29
CA GLN A 260 16.99 12.71 2.88
C GLN A 260 16.38 13.66 1.84
N GLN A 261 15.61 13.14 0.88
CA GLN A 261 14.93 13.96 -0.12
C GLN A 261 13.83 14.86 0.49
N ILE A 262 13.08 14.37 1.48
CA ILE A 262 12.10 15.17 2.24
C ILE A 262 12.82 16.30 2.99
N LEU A 263 13.90 15.97 3.71
CA LEU A 263 14.71 16.94 4.46
C LEU A 263 15.31 18.04 3.56
N GLN A 264 15.72 17.66 2.34
CA GLN A 264 16.27 18.58 1.32
C GLN A 264 15.19 19.38 0.58
N ASP A 265 13.92 19.28 0.98
CA ASP A 265 12.76 19.87 0.30
C ASP A 265 12.74 19.60 -1.22
N ARG A 266 13.21 18.42 -1.67
CA ARG A 266 13.25 18.07 -3.10
C ARG A 266 11.84 18.11 -3.73
N PRO A 267 11.70 18.57 -4.99
CA PRO A 267 10.42 18.53 -5.69
C PRO A 267 9.85 17.11 -5.77
N LEU A 268 8.53 16.94 -5.58
CA LEU A 268 7.88 15.62 -5.60
C LEU A 268 8.16 14.81 -6.87
N ARG A 269 8.28 15.49 -8.02
CA ARG A 269 8.65 14.85 -9.29
C ARG A 269 10.01 14.16 -9.23
N GLU A 270 11.00 14.76 -8.57
CA GLU A 270 12.36 14.21 -8.45
C GLU A 270 12.38 13.04 -7.48
N ILE A 271 11.60 13.14 -6.40
CA ILE A 271 11.41 12.05 -5.45
C ILE A 271 10.81 10.82 -6.16
N VAL A 272 9.75 11.00 -6.92
CA VAL A 272 9.11 9.91 -7.68
C VAL A 272 10.03 9.33 -8.75
N GLU A 273 10.78 10.17 -9.45
CA GLU A 273 11.71 9.71 -10.48
C GLU A 273 12.84 8.86 -9.87
N SER A 274 13.24 9.12 -8.62
CA SER A 274 14.36 8.43 -7.97
C SER A 274 14.17 6.91 -7.76
N TRP A 275 12.93 6.41 -7.70
CA TRP A 275 12.64 4.98 -7.62
C TRP A 275 12.05 4.40 -8.91
N ARG A 276 11.94 5.18 -9.99
CA ARG A 276 11.28 4.74 -11.23
C ARG A 276 12.01 3.57 -11.88
N ALA A 277 13.34 3.63 -11.96
CA ALA A 277 14.14 2.55 -12.54
C ALA A 277 13.97 1.23 -11.77
N ASP A 278 13.95 1.29 -10.43
CA ASP A 278 13.74 0.11 -9.60
C ASP A 278 12.31 -0.44 -9.72
N LEU A 279 11.31 0.42 -9.89
CA LEU A 279 9.95 -0.01 -10.21
C LEU A 279 9.86 -0.71 -11.56
N GLU A 280 10.55 -0.24 -12.61
CA GLU A 280 10.55 -0.95 -13.90
C GLU A 280 11.21 -2.32 -13.80
N ARG A 281 12.36 -2.42 -13.12
CA ARG A 281 13.01 -3.71 -12.84
C ARG A 281 12.08 -4.67 -12.09
N PHE A 282 11.36 -4.17 -11.08
CA PHE A 282 10.38 -4.98 -10.36
C PHE A 282 9.19 -5.39 -11.25
N ARG A 283 8.69 -4.48 -12.11
CA ARG A 283 7.63 -4.81 -13.06
C ARG A 283 8.05 -5.89 -14.05
N GLU A 284 9.29 -5.88 -14.50
CA GLU A 284 9.85 -6.92 -15.36
C GLU A 284 9.97 -8.24 -14.61
N LEU A 285 10.60 -8.21 -13.42
CA LEU A 285 10.76 -9.38 -12.55
C LEU A 285 9.44 -10.08 -12.26
N ARG A 286 8.42 -9.33 -11.82
CA ARG A 286 7.15 -9.93 -11.39
C ARG A 286 6.37 -10.61 -12.51
N ARG A 287 6.62 -10.29 -13.79
CA ARG A 287 5.86 -10.84 -14.94
C ARG A 287 5.87 -12.36 -14.97
N ALA A 288 6.99 -12.99 -14.64
CA ALA A 288 7.14 -14.44 -14.62
C ALA A 288 6.27 -15.13 -13.54
N TYR A 289 5.83 -14.37 -12.53
CA TYR A 289 5.15 -14.88 -11.34
C TYR A 289 3.67 -14.51 -11.28
N LEU A 290 3.19 -13.67 -12.20
CA LEU A 290 1.79 -13.27 -12.23
C LEU A 290 0.91 -14.46 -12.64
N MET A 291 -0.18 -14.66 -11.89
CA MET A 291 -1.16 -15.72 -12.16
C MET A 291 -2.43 -15.18 -12.81
N TYR A 292 -2.65 -13.87 -12.74
CA TYR A 292 -3.91 -13.24 -13.13
C TYR A 292 -3.67 -12.15 -14.19
N GLY A 293 -4.55 -12.10 -15.18
CA GLY A 293 -4.53 -11.08 -16.23
C GLY A 293 -5.28 -9.80 -15.86
N THR A 294 -5.26 -8.84 -16.78
CA THR A 294 -6.22 -7.73 -16.84
C THR A 294 -7.36 -8.10 -17.80
N ALA A 295 -8.55 -7.52 -17.64
CA ALA A 295 -9.61 -7.69 -18.62
C ALA A 295 -9.12 -7.33 -20.06
N PRO A 296 -9.47 -8.11 -21.10
CA PRO A 296 -9.23 -7.68 -22.47
C PRO A 296 -10.01 -6.38 -22.72
N ARG A 297 -9.35 -5.39 -23.34
CA ARG A 297 -10.01 -4.15 -23.74
C ARG A 297 -11.16 -4.53 -24.68
N ARG A 298 -12.40 -4.43 -24.20
CA ARG A 298 -13.57 -4.52 -25.08
C ARG A 298 -13.52 -3.31 -26.00
N PHE A 299 -13.07 -3.50 -27.23
CA PHE A 299 -13.38 -2.56 -28.31
C PHE A 299 -14.89 -2.65 -28.53
N THR A 300 -15.62 -1.77 -27.87
CA THR A 300 -17.03 -1.56 -28.18
C THR A 300 -17.06 -0.94 -29.58
N PHE A 301 -17.17 -1.77 -30.62
CA PHE A 301 -17.65 -1.31 -31.92
C PHE A 301 -19.07 -0.80 -31.67
N LEU A 302 -19.19 0.53 -31.54
CA LEU A 302 -20.46 1.21 -31.75
C LEU A 302 -20.87 0.88 -33.19
N ARG A 303 -21.67 -0.17 -33.36
CA ARG A 303 -22.41 -0.37 -34.61
C ARG A 303 -23.23 0.89 -34.82
N GLY A 304 -22.91 1.59 -35.90
CA GLY A 304 -23.55 2.85 -36.28
C GLY A 304 -25.07 2.72 -36.23
N ALA A 305 -25.70 3.72 -35.62
CA ALA A 305 -27.12 3.93 -35.74
C ALA A 305 -27.48 4.00 -37.23
N GLY A 306 -28.27 3.04 -37.70
CA GLY A 306 -28.90 3.10 -39.02
C GLY A 306 -29.84 4.31 -39.10
N PRO A 307 -30.12 4.83 -40.30
CA PRO A 307 -30.86 6.08 -40.47
C PRO A 307 -32.29 5.94 -39.93
N ARG A 308 -32.71 6.94 -39.15
CA ARG A 308 -34.09 7.10 -38.66
C ARG A 308 -35.07 7.04 -39.83
N GLY A 309 -36.02 6.11 -39.75
CA GLY A 309 -37.15 6.01 -40.68
C GLY A 309 -37.96 7.31 -40.69
N ARG A 310 -38.30 7.76 -41.89
CA ARG A 310 -39.16 8.91 -42.16
C ARG A 310 -40.58 8.61 -41.66
N CYS A 311 -41.12 9.49 -40.81
CA CYS A 311 -42.56 9.59 -40.60
C CYS A 311 -43.19 10.22 -41.85
N SER A 312 -44.04 9.44 -42.52
CA SER A 312 -45.01 9.93 -43.48
C SER A 312 -46.40 9.48 -43.02
N GLY A 313 -47.19 10.40 -42.48
CA GLY A 313 -48.66 10.35 -42.70
C GLY A 313 -48.95 10.62 -44.19
N PRO A 314 -50.18 10.42 -44.71
CA PRO A 314 -51.41 10.91 -44.07
C PRO A 314 -52.73 10.11 -44.39
N ARG A 315 -53.88 10.62 -43.89
CA ARG A 315 -55.29 10.38 -44.30
C ARG A 315 -55.81 8.94 -44.05
N ARG A 316 -56.91 8.67 -43.37
CA ARG A 316 -58.21 9.35 -43.18
C ARG A 316 -58.68 9.16 -41.73
#